data_AF-A0A8C7F851-F1
#
_entry.id   AF-A0A8C7F851-F1
#
_cell.length_a   1.000
_cell.length_b   1.000
_cell.length_c   1.000
_cell.angle_alpha   90.00
_cell.angle_beta   90.00
_cell.angle_gamma   90.00
#
_symmetry.space_group_name_H-M   'P 1'
#
loop_
_entity.id
_entity.type
_entity.pdbx_description
1 polymer ?
#
loop_
_entity_poly.entity_id
_entity_poly.type
_entity_poly.pdbx_seq_one_letter_code
_entity_poly.pdbx_strand_id
1 'polypeptide(L)'
;PTWLNKGEKKKKKKKKCAMPSIYNEKRRQFSLVKNSPYEMVEKVASDIEKLLAKKRKALDRLASEAERVQRDHPWHDSVKQYSLQDGDGETVSPPLQVEFVYDPNFKNKVNYSFTAVQIPTDIYKGAPVILNELNWTQALEKVFMENSQEDPSLLWQAFGSATGVTRYYPATPWRAPDKIDLYDVRRRPWYIQGASSPKDMIILVDVSGSVSGLTLKLIKSSVMEMLDTLSDDDYVNVARFNEKAEAVVPCFKHLVQANVRNKKIFKEAVKLMQAKGTTDYKSGFHFAFNQLLNKTNVPRAHCNKIIMLFTDGGEDRAQDIFEQYNWPNKTVRVFTFSVGQHNYDVTPLQWIACANKGFYFEIRSICAIRINTQEYLDVLGRPMVLAGSRAKQVQWTNVYQDALCVNWTIFLS
;
A
#
# COMPACT_ATOMS: atom_id res chain seq x y z
N PRO A 1 42.91 42.69 -38.22
CA PRO A 1 43.47 43.27 -36.97
C PRO A 1 42.51 44.20 -36.17
N THR A 2 41.48 44.81 -36.77
CA THR A 2 40.68 45.89 -36.13
C THR A 2 39.34 45.47 -35.49
N TRP A 3 38.89 44.22 -35.66
CA TRP A 3 37.61 43.73 -35.10
C TRP A 3 37.72 43.18 -33.67
N LEU A 4 38.89 42.67 -33.25
CA LEU A 4 39.15 42.21 -31.88
C LEU A 4 39.03 43.35 -30.84
N ASN A 5 39.44 44.57 -31.20
CA ASN A 5 39.37 45.74 -30.31
C ASN A 5 37.94 46.24 -30.00
N LYS A 6 36.93 45.91 -30.82
CA LYS A 6 35.52 46.23 -30.52
C LYS A 6 34.94 45.31 -29.43
N GLY A 7 35.38 44.06 -29.37
CA GLY A 7 35.03 43.12 -28.30
C GLY A 7 35.56 43.56 -26.94
N GLU A 8 36.79 44.09 -26.89
CA GLU A 8 37.37 44.66 -25.67
C GLU A 8 36.64 45.91 -25.18
N LYS A 9 36.21 46.81 -26.08
CA LYS A 9 35.43 47.99 -25.70
C LYS A 9 34.05 47.62 -25.13
N LYS A 10 33.38 46.59 -25.67
CA LYS A 10 32.13 46.05 -25.10
C LYS A 10 32.35 45.34 -23.76
N LYS A 11 33.44 44.57 -23.60
CA LYS A 11 33.85 43.98 -22.29
C LYS A 11 34.19 45.06 -21.25
N LYS A 12 34.90 46.13 -21.62
CA LYS A 12 35.20 47.28 -20.74
C LYS A 12 33.95 48.05 -20.32
N LYS A 13 32.96 48.24 -21.22
CA LYS A 13 31.66 48.82 -20.85
C LYS A 13 30.83 47.93 -19.92
N LYS A 14 30.83 46.60 -20.11
CA LYS A 14 30.17 45.65 -19.18
C LYS A 14 30.90 45.51 -17.83
N LYS A 15 32.23 45.65 -17.79
CA LYS A 15 33.02 45.62 -16.54
C LYS A 15 32.89 46.90 -15.68
N LYS A 16 32.27 47.96 -16.20
CA LYS A 16 31.95 49.19 -15.43
C LYS A 16 30.72 49.04 -14.52
N CYS A 17 30.22 47.82 -14.28
CA CYS A 17 29.24 47.58 -13.22
C CYS A 17 29.95 47.59 -11.86
N ALA A 18 29.74 48.65 -11.09
CA ALA A 18 30.32 48.96 -9.77
C ALA A 18 29.91 47.99 -8.63
N MET A 19 29.46 46.77 -8.92
CA MET A 19 29.03 45.81 -7.90
C MET A 19 30.14 45.47 -6.89
N PRO A 20 31.40 45.20 -7.29
CA PRO A 20 32.46 44.86 -6.33
C PRO A 20 32.81 46.00 -5.36
N SER A 21 32.76 47.26 -5.80
CA SER A 21 33.05 48.41 -4.94
C SER A 21 31.95 48.62 -3.90
N ILE A 22 30.68 48.39 -4.26
CA ILE A 22 29.53 48.49 -3.35
C ILE A 22 29.60 47.43 -2.24
N TYR A 23 30.01 46.18 -2.55
CA TYR A 23 30.22 45.15 -1.53
C TYR A 23 31.36 45.53 -0.56
N ASN A 24 32.43 46.14 -1.06
CA ASN A 24 33.54 46.57 -0.20
C ASN A 24 33.18 47.79 0.67
N GLU A 25 32.43 48.75 0.14
CA GLU A 25 31.90 49.89 0.91
C GLU A 25 30.92 49.45 2.00
N LYS A 26 30.06 48.47 1.70
CA LYS A 26 29.08 47.91 2.63
C LYS A 26 29.61 46.73 3.44
N ARG A 27 30.92 46.46 3.47
CA ARG A 27 31.52 45.33 4.20
C ARG A 27 31.24 45.32 5.70
N ARG A 28 30.90 46.48 6.28
CA ARG A 28 30.46 46.59 7.68
C ARG A 28 29.01 46.15 7.91
N GLN A 29 28.20 45.99 6.85
CA GLN A 29 26.79 45.61 6.90
C GLN A 29 26.57 44.10 6.73
N PHE A 30 27.61 43.33 6.40
CA PHE A 30 27.52 41.87 6.26
C PHE A 30 28.79 41.18 6.75
N SER A 31 28.63 39.98 7.31
CA SER A 31 29.74 39.12 7.70
C SER A 31 29.90 37.97 6.70
N LEU A 32 31.14 37.70 6.32
CA LEU A 32 31.50 36.49 5.57
C LEU A 32 31.53 35.32 6.56
N VAL A 33 30.52 34.45 6.47
CA VAL A 33 30.47 33.20 7.25
C VAL A 33 31.03 32.08 6.37
N LYS A 34 31.99 31.31 6.91
CA LYS A 34 32.45 30.08 6.27
C LYS A 34 31.44 28.98 6.57
N ASN A 35 30.88 28.39 5.53
CA ASN A 35 30.01 27.23 5.67
C ASN A 35 30.88 25.98 5.75
N SER A 36 30.83 25.29 6.89
CA SER A 36 31.40 23.94 7.03
C SER A 36 30.37 22.92 6.52
N PRO A 37 30.59 22.25 5.37
CA PRO A 37 29.59 21.33 4.83
C PRO A 37 29.28 20.16 5.76
N TYR A 38 30.28 19.70 6.51
CA TYR A 38 30.12 18.60 7.45
C TYR A 38 29.19 18.96 8.61
N GLU A 39 29.44 20.08 9.28
CA GLU A 39 28.60 20.55 10.40
C GLU A 39 27.17 20.85 9.95
N MET A 40 26.99 21.33 8.72
CA MET A 40 25.65 21.55 8.16
C MET A 40 24.90 20.23 7.95
N VAL A 41 25.55 19.22 7.37
CA VAL A 41 24.93 17.90 7.18
C VAL A 41 24.62 17.24 8.51
N GLU A 42 25.53 17.31 9.48
CA GLU A 42 25.33 16.75 10.82
C GLU A 42 24.17 17.43 11.54
N LYS A 43 24.09 18.76 11.47
CA LYS A 43 22.96 19.51 12.04
C LYS A 43 21.63 19.11 11.40
N VAL A 44 21.58 19.05 10.07
CA VAL A 44 20.37 18.65 9.34
C VAL A 44 19.97 17.21 9.66
N ALA A 45 20.94 16.29 9.75
CA ALA A 45 20.67 14.90 10.14
C ALA A 45 20.07 14.82 11.55
N SER A 46 20.62 15.56 12.52
CA SER A 46 20.08 15.61 13.88
C SER A 46 18.68 16.24 13.95
N ASP A 47 18.42 17.28 13.16
CA ASP A 47 17.11 17.93 13.12
C ASP A 47 16.05 17.00 12.50
N ILE A 48 16.40 16.25 11.45
CA ILE A 48 15.54 15.22 10.85
C ILE A 48 15.29 14.09 11.85
N GLU A 49 16.32 13.58 12.52
CA GLU A 49 16.18 12.52 13.51
C GLU A 49 15.19 12.92 14.62
N LYS A 50 15.33 14.13 15.17
CA LYS A 50 14.41 14.66 16.18
C LYS A 50 12.99 14.80 15.65
N LEU A 51 12.82 15.27 14.41
CA LEU A 51 11.50 15.39 13.78
C LEU A 51 10.83 14.01 13.63
N LEU A 52 11.55 13.02 13.12
CA LEU A 52 11.03 11.66 12.92
C LEU A 52 10.76 10.97 14.26
N ALA A 53 11.59 11.21 15.28
CA ALA A 53 11.39 10.67 16.62
C ALA A 53 10.11 11.20 17.30
N LYS A 54 9.79 12.50 17.13
CA LYS A 54 8.53 13.08 17.63
C LYS A 54 7.31 12.42 16.99
N LYS A 55 7.34 12.24 15.66
CA LYS A 55 6.26 11.56 14.92
C LYS A 55 6.09 10.10 15.34
N ARG A 56 7.20 9.40 15.54
CA ARG A 56 7.20 8.03 16.09
C ARG A 56 6.51 7.95 17.45
N LYS A 57 6.83 8.86 18.37
CA LYS A 57 6.22 8.90 19.70
C LYS A 57 4.69 9.11 19.63
N ALA A 58 4.22 9.95 18.72
CA ALA A 58 2.79 10.17 18.48
C ALA A 58 2.09 8.90 17.95
N LEU A 59 2.74 8.17 17.03
CA LEU A 59 2.25 6.91 16.49
C LEU A 59 2.20 5.80 17.56
N ASP A 60 3.26 5.65 18.36
CA ASP A 60 3.35 4.65 19.42
C ASP A 60 2.22 4.81 20.46
N ARG A 61 1.88 6.06 20.81
CA ARG A 61 0.74 6.37 21.69
C ARG A 61 -0.59 5.99 21.06
N LEU A 62 -0.81 6.37 19.79
CA LEU A 62 -2.04 6.07 19.08
C LEU A 62 -2.26 4.55 18.92
N ALA A 63 -1.21 3.82 18.57
CA ALA A 63 -1.26 2.37 18.43
C ALA A 63 -1.55 1.67 19.77
N SER A 64 -0.91 2.12 20.86
CA SER A 64 -1.13 1.56 22.19
C SER A 64 -2.55 1.79 22.69
N GLU A 65 -3.10 2.99 22.44
CA GLU A 65 -4.48 3.30 22.80
C GLU A 65 -5.49 2.53 21.95
N ALA A 66 -5.25 2.40 20.64
CA ALA A 66 -6.12 1.62 19.76
C ALA A 66 -6.22 0.15 20.19
N GLU A 67 -5.11 -0.48 20.55
CA GLU A 67 -5.11 -1.85 21.08
C GLU A 67 -5.85 -1.96 22.42
N ARG A 68 -5.66 -0.98 23.30
CA ARG A 68 -6.32 -0.96 24.61
C ARG A 68 -7.83 -0.82 24.46
N VAL A 69 -8.28 0.19 23.72
CA VAL A 69 -9.71 0.48 23.50
C VAL A 69 -10.39 -0.69 22.81
N GLN A 70 -9.78 -1.25 21.77
CA GLN A 70 -10.41 -2.33 21.03
C GLN A 70 -10.52 -3.63 21.84
N ARG A 71 -9.53 -3.91 22.71
CA ARG A 71 -9.59 -5.06 23.62
C ARG A 71 -10.71 -4.91 24.65
N ASP A 72 -10.96 -3.70 25.12
CA ASP A 72 -11.94 -3.40 26.16
C ASP A 72 -13.36 -3.17 25.58
N HIS A 73 -13.51 -3.15 24.24
CA HIS A 73 -14.78 -2.89 23.54
C HIS A 73 -15.72 -4.11 23.52
N PRO A 74 -16.95 -4.00 24.06
CA PRO A 74 -17.95 -5.06 23.95
C PRO A 74 -18.59 -5.06 22.55
N TRP A 75 -18.68 -6.24 21.94
CA TRP A 75 -19.35 -6.40 20.66
C TRP A 75 -20.87 -6.29 20.81
N HIS A 76 -21.51 -5.50 19.95
CA HIS A 76 -22.96 -5.34 19.91
C HIS A 76 -23.53 -5.67 18.52
N ASP A 77 -24.32 -6.74 18.41
CA ASP A 77 -24.92 -7.17 17.14
C ASP A 77 -26.07 -6.26 16.66
N SER A 78 -26.73 -5.57 17.59
CA SER A 78 -27.95 -4.80 17.34
C SER A 78 -27.74 -3.27 17.35
N VAL A 79 -26.51 -2.80 17.15
CA VAL A 79 -26.22 -1.36 17.02
C VAL A 79 -27.02 -0.83 15.83
N LYS A 80 -27.98 0.05 16.10
CA LYS A 80 -28.70 0.76 15.04
C LYS A 80 -27.88 1.98 14.66
N GLN A 81 -27.94 2.38 13.38
CA GLN A 81 -27.26 3.59 12.91
C GLN A 81 -27.67 4.85 13.72
N TYR A 82 -28.90 4.87 14.24
CA TYR A 82 -29.44 5.89 15.15
C TYR A 82 -28.73 5.94 16.52
N SER A 83 -28.16 4.83 17.00
CA SER A 83 -27.44 4.76 18.28
C SER A 83 -26.11 5.55 18.29
N LEU A 84 -25.57 5.88 17.13
CA LEU A 84 -24.37 6.72 17.00
C LEU A 84 -24.71 8.22 16.92
N GLN A 85 -26.00 8.56 16.85
CA GLN A 85 -26.50 9.95 16.83
C GLN A 85 -27.34 10.33 18.04
N ASP A 86 -27.90 9.38 18.79
CA ASP A 86 -28.88 9.71 19.82
C ASP A 86 -28.35 9.48 21.24
N GLY A 87 -27.88 10.57 21.85
CA GLY A 87 -28.39 10.89 23.19
C GLY A 87 -29.83 11.37 23.02
N ASP A 88 -30.77 10.53 23.45
CA ASP A 88 -32.20 10.78 23.68
C ASP A 88 -33.06 11.35 22.53
N GLY A 89 -33.99 10.51 22.06
CA GLY A 89 -35.39 10.88 21.76
C GLY A 89 -35.64 12.02 20.76
N GLU A 90 -36.15 11.65 19.57
CA GLU A 90 -37.02 12.50 18.73
C GLU A 90 -36.59 13.97 18.58
N THR A 91 -35.35 14.21 18.17
CA THR A 91 -35.01 15.44 17.45
C THR A 91 -34.00 15.09 16.38
N VAL A 92 -34.39 15.23 15.11
CA VAL A 92 -33.43 15.30 14.01
C VAL A 92 -32.59 16.55 14.27
N SER A 93 -31.50 16.41 15.01
CA SER A 93 -30.53 17.46 15.18
C SER A 93 -30.07 17.87 13.77
N PRO A 94 -30.12 19.16 13.39
CA PRO A 94 -29.54 19.58 12.13
C PRO A 94 -28.08 19.12 12.11
N PRO A 95 -27.52 18.75 10.94
CA PRO A 95 -26.13 18.35 10.86
C PRO A 95 -25.31 19.43 11.55
N LEU A 96 -24.52 19.05 12.58
CA LEU A 96 -23.62 19.95 13.30
C LEU A 96 -23.05 20.94 12.28
N GLN A 97 -23.33 22.23 12.44
CA GLN A 97 -22.70 23.26 11.62
C GLN A 97 -21.23 23.31 12.01
N VAL A 98 -20.46 22.35 11.50
CA VAL A 98 -19.04 22.23 11.72
C VAL A 98 -18.40 23.35 10.89
N GLU A 99 -17.86 24.35 11.57
CA GLU A 99 -17.11 25.41 10.91
C GLU A 99 -15.73 24.88 10.50
N PHE A 100 -15.40 24.99 9.21
CA PHE A 100 -14.10 24.59 8.69
C PHE A 100 -13.27 25.83 8.37
N VAL A 101 -12.10 25.94 9.01
CA VAL A 101 -11.19 27.07 8.86
C VAL A 101 -10.06 26.68 7.91
N TYR A 102 -9.67 27.57 7.00
CA TYR A 102 -8.56 27.30 6.09
C TYR A 102 -7.24 27.30 6.85
N ASP A 103 -6.49 26.20 6.73
CA ASP A 103 -5.18 26.06 7.34
C ASP A 103 -4.07 25.99 6.26
N PRO A 104 -3.06 26.88 6.31
CA PRO A 104 -1.96 26.88 5.36
C PRO A 104 -1.10 25.60 5.34
N ASN A 105 -0.96 24.90 6.47
CA ASN A 105 -0.19 23.66 6.56
C ASN A 105 -0.86 22.54 5.78
N PHE A 106 -2.19 22.47 5.86
CA PHE A 106 -3.01 21.48 5.19
C PHE A 106 -3.42 21.90 3.77
N LYS A 107 -3.31 23.20 3.42
CA LYS A 107 -3.82 23.79 2.18
C LYS A 107 -5.28 23.42 1.91
N ASN A 108 -6.06 23.32 2.98
CA ASN A 108 -7.46 22.90 2.95
C ASN A 108 -8.22 23.50 4.14
N LYS A 109 -9.56 23.45 4.08
CA LYS A 109 -10.40 23.82 5.22
C LYS A 109 -10.47 22.63 6.18
N VAL A 110 -10.08 22.85 7.43
CA VAL A 110 -10.00 21.81 8.47
C VAL A 110 -10.76 22.23 9.72
N ASN A 111 -11.13 21.26 10.53
CA ASN A 111 -11.73 21.45 11.84
C ASN A 111 -10.95 20.63 12.87
N TYR A 112 -10.45 21.31 13.90
CA TYR A 112 -9.62 20.73 14.95
C TYR A 112 -10.42 20.15 16.13
N SER A 113 -11.74 20.34 16.16
CA SER A 113 -12.63 19.86 17.22
C SER A 113 -13.11 18.43 16.99
N PHE A 114 -13.06 17.94 15.74
CA PHE A 114 -13.59 16.62 15.37
C PHE A 114 -12.63 15.87 14.45
N THR A 115 -12.82 14.55 14.42
CA THR A 115 -12.26 13.62 13.44
C THR A 115 -13.23 13.41 12.29
N ALA A 116 -12.70 13.16 11.10
CA ALA A 116 -13.50 12.76 9.95
C ALA A 116 -13.34 11.27 9.68
N VAL A 117 -14.38 10.66 9.13
CA VAL A 117 -14.41 9.25 8.78
C VAL A 117 -14.69 9.09 7.30
N GLN A 118 -13.84 8.33 6.62
CA GLN A 118 -14.04 7.87 5.25
C GLN A 118 -14.39 6.38 5.26
N ILE A 119 -15.46 6.05 4.53
CA ILE A 119 -15.89 4.67 4.30
C ILE A 119 -15.93 4.48 2.78
N PRO A 120 -15.26 3.45 2.24
CA PRO A 120 -15.30 3.12 0.82
C PRO A 120 -16.73 2.99 0.30
N THR A 121 -16.96 3.43 -0.93
CA THR A 121 -18.29 3.50 -1.56
C THR A 121 -18.98 2.14 -1.68
N ASP A 122 -18.21 1.06 -1.77
CA ASP A 122 -18.66 -0.33 -1.88
C ASP A 122 -18.98 -0.99 -0.52
N ILE A 123 -18.75 -0.30 0.60
CA ILE A 123 -19.01 -0.80 1.95
C ILE A 123 -20.29 -0.17 2.52
N TYR A 124 -21.21 -1.03 2.98
CA TYR A 124 -22.45 -0.58 3.60
C TYR A 124 -22.21 -0.04 5.01
N LYS A 125 -22.45 1.27 5.19
CA LYS A 125 -22.21 1.99 6.45
C LYS A 125 -23.03 1.48 7.65
N GLY A 126 -24.21 0.90 7.39
CA GLY A 126 -25.10 0.38 8.42
C GLY A 126 -24.80 -1.07 8.83
N ALA A 127 -23.74 -1.69 8.28
CA ALA A 127 -23.36 -3.04 8.67
C ALA A 127 -22.92 -3.05 10.15
N PRO A 128 -23.34 -4.03 10.99
CA PRO A 128 -22.96 -4.09 12.40
C PRO A 128 -21.44 -4.06 12.62
N VAL A 129 -20.67 -4.68 11.72
CA VAL A 129 -19.20 -4.65 11.72
C VAL A 129 -18.67 -3.23 11.63
N ILE A 130 -19.23 -2.42 10.72
CA ILE A 130 -18.82 -1.04 10.50
C ILE A 130 -19.28 -0.16 11.67
N LEU A 131 -20.51 -0.34 12.16
CA LEU A 131 -21.04 0.44 13.29
C LEU A 131 -20.24 0.21 14.57
N ASN A 132 -19.83 -1.03 14.85
CA ASN A 132 -18.95 -1.33 15.98
C ASN A 132 -17.58 -0.66 15.80
N GLU A 133 -17.00 -0.70 14.60
CA GLU A 133 -15.76 0.01 14.29
C GLU A 133 -15.85 1.52 14.52
N LEU A 134 -16.94 2.15 14.10
CA LEU A 134 -17.15 3.58 14.34
C LEU A 134 -17.26 3.90 15.83
N ASN A 135 -17.88 3.03 16.61
CA ASN A 135 -18.09 3.21 18.04
C ASN A 135 -16.77 3.20 18.81
N TRP A 136 -15.97 2.13 18.70
CA TRP A 136 -14.73 2.03 19.47
C TRP A 136 -13.66 3.02 18.98
N THR A 137 -13.58 3.26 17.66
CA THR A 137 -12.59 4.21 17.10
C THR A 137 -12.85 5.65 17.48
N GLN A 138 -14.03 6.00 18.00
CA GLN A 138 -14.33 7.34 18.51
C GLN A 138 -13.41 7.73 19.67
N ALA A 139 -12.97 6.77 20.51
CA ALA A 139 -12.06 7.05 21.61
C ALA A 139 -10.69 7.59 21.14
N LEU A 140 -10.28 7.29 19.89
CA LEU A 140 -9.02 7.76 19.31
C LEU A 140 -9.00 9.28 19.07
N GLU A 141 -10.16 9.93 18.98
CA GLU A 141 -10.31 11.38 18.79
C GLU A 141 -9.53 12.17 19.85
N LYS A 142 -9.61 11.74 21.11
CA LYS A 142 -8.86 12.36 22.21
C LYS A 142 -7.35 12.31 21.97
N VAL A 143 -6.82 11.16 21.57
CA VAL A 143 -5.38 10.99 21.31
C VAL A 143 -4.92 11.80 20.11
N PHE A 144 -5.74 11.86 19.05
CA PHE A 144 -5.44 12.69 17.88
C PHE A 144 -5.28 14.17 18.26
N MET A 145 -6.21 14.69 19.08
CA MET A 145 -6.15 16.07 19.57
C MET A 145 -4.93 16.30 20.47
N GLU A 146 -4.65 15.41 21.42
CA GLU A 146 -3.48 15.51 22.30
C GLU A 146 -2.16 15.53 21.52
N ASN A 147 -2.02 14.66 20.51
CA ASN A 147 -0.85 14.64 19.64
C ASN A 147 -0.68 15.94 18.86
N SER A 148 -1.77 16.53 18.37
CA SER A 148 -1.74 17.80 17.64
C SER A 148 -1.44 18.99 18.55
N GLN A 149 -1.82 18.93 19.83
CA GLN A 149 -1.49 19.95 20.83
C GLN A 149 -0.01 19.87 21.24
N GLU A 150 0.56 18.66 21.36
CA GLU A 150 1.98 18.47 21.68
C GLU A 150 2.90 18.86 20.50
N ASP A 151 2.47 18.60 19.25
CA ASP A 151 3.21 18.96 18.05
C ASP A 151 2.34 19.66 17.00
N PRO A 152 2.31 21.01 16.98
CA PRO A 152 1.59 21.79 15.97
C PRO A 152 2.09 21.63 14.53
N SER A 153 3.25 20.99 14.32
CA SER A 153 3.79 20.71 12.98
C SER A 153 3.28 19.39 12.40
N LEU A 154 2.51 18.62 13.18
CA LEU A 154 1.95 17.35 12.76
C LEU A 154 0.90 17.58 11.67
N LEU A 155 1.03 16.83 10.57
CA LEU A 155 0.07 16.83 9.47
C LEU A 155 -1.06 15.82 9.79
N TRP A 156 -1.63 15.21 8.76
CA TRP A 156 -2.69 14.23 8.90
C TRP A 156 -2.28 13.08 9.81
N GLN A 157 -3.13 12.80 10.79
CA GLN A 157 -3.10 11.56 11.55
C GLN A 157 -4.25 10.69 11.05
N ALA A 158 -4.01 9.40 10.83
CA ALA A 158 -5.03 8.50 10.32
C ALA A 158 -4.94 7.12 10.98
N PHE A 159 -6.10 6.53 11.23
CA PHE A 159 -6.27 5.12 11.58
C PHE A 159 -7.02 4.44 10.45
N GLY A 160 -6.38 3.45 9.82
CA GLY A 160 -7.01 2.58 8.82
C GLY A 160 -7.42 1.26 9.46
N SER A 161 -8.72 0.98 9.48
CA SER A 161 -9.26 -0.29 9.98
C SER A 161 -9.11 -1.41 8.94
N ALA A 162 -8.95 -2.64 9.41
CA ALA A 162 -9.03 -3.84 8.59
C ALA A 162 -10.39 -3.99 7.87
N THR A 163 -11.43 -3.34 8.40
CA THR A 163 -12.77 -3.30 7.78
C THR A 163 -12.87 -2.32 6.61
N GLY A 164 -11.83 -1.52 6.34
CA GLY A 164 -11.80 -0.50 5.29
C GLY A 164 -12.18 0.90 5.75
N VAL A 165 -12.67 1.07 6.98
CA VAL A 165 -12.98 2.38 7.58
C VAL A 165 -11.69 3.15 7.86
N THR A 166 -11.64 4.43 7.48
CA THR A 166 -10.53 5.33 7.81
C THR A 166 -11.01 6.46 8.69
N ARG A 167 -10.38 6.66 9.85
CA ARG A 167 -10.59 7.86 10.67
C ARG A 167 -9.36 8.74 10.59
N TYR A 168 -9.53 10.03 10.31
CA TYR A 168 -8.40 10.96 10.19
C TYR A 168 -8.66 12.30 10.89
N TYR A 169 -7.57 12.94 11.30
CA TYR A 169 -7.55 14.20 12.03
C TYR A 169 -6.52 15.18 11.42
N PRO A 170 -6.81 16.49 11.36
CA PRO A 170 -8.09 17.15 11.69
C PRO A 170 -9.22 16.77 10.73
N ALA A 171 -10.48 17.08 11.03
CA ALA A 171 -11.57 16.80 10.10
C ALA A 171 -11.51 17.73 8.89
N THR A 172 -11.66 17.19 7.68
CA THR A 172 -11.88 17.96 6.44
C THR A 172 -13.02 17.30 5.66
N PRO A 173 -13.84 18.08 4.93
CA PRO A 173 -14.72 17.51 3.93
C PRO A 173 -13.89 16.67 2.95
N TRP A 174 -14.35 15.45 2.70
CA TRP A 174 -13.71 14.55 1.74
C TRP A 174 -13.87 15.13 0.35
N ARG A 175 -12.75 15.26 -0.39
CA ARG A 175 -12.79 15.69 -1.79
C ARG A 175 -13.29 14.53 -2.64
N ALA A 176 -14.61 14.38 -2.71
CA ALA A 176 -15.22 13.52 -3.73
C ALA A 176 -14.92 14.14 -5.11
N PRO A 177 -14.21 13.45 -6.00
CA PRO A 177 -14.08 13.92 -7.38
C PRO A 177 -15.47 13.97 -8.05
N ASP A 178 -15.60 14.62 -9.20
CA ASP A 178 -16.79 14.51 -10.07
C ASP A 178 -17.06 13.05 -10.55
N LYS A 179 -16.15 12.12 -10.24
CA LYS A 179 -16.22 10.69 -10.51
C LYS A 179 -16.35 9.91 -9.20
N ILE A 180 -16.93 8.71 -9.30
CA ILE A 180 -17.06 7.76 -8.19
C ILE A 180 -15.71 7.57 -7.50
N ASP A 181 -15.68 7.81 -6.19
CA ASP A 181 -14.49 7.59 -5.38
C ASP A 181 -14.28 6.08 -5.12
N LEU A 182 -13.11 5.60 -5.52
CA LEU A 182 -12.65 4.22 -5.34
C LEU A 182 -11.59 4.11 -4.23
N TYR A 183 -11.50 5.12 -3.36
CA TYR A 183 -10.60 5.11 -2.22
C TYR A 183 -10.93 3.95 -1.27
N ASP A 184 -9.90 3.13 -1.03
CA ASP A 184 -9.86 2.12 0.02
C ASP A 184 -8.51 2.24 0.74
N VAL A 185 -8.55 2.24 2.07
CA VAL A 185 -7.37 2.40 2.92
C VAL A 185 -6.44 1.19 2.84
N ARG A 186 -7.00 0.00 2.66
CA ARG A 186 -6.27 -1.26 2.63
C ARG A 186 -5.39 -1.40 1.40
N ARG A 187 -5.67 -0.59 0.37
CA ARG A 187 -4.89 -0.49 -0.87
C ARG A 187 -3.77 0.54 -0.80
N ARG A 188 -3.69 1.31 0.28
CA ARG A 188 -2.74 2.41 0.34
C ARG A 188 -1.34 1.87 0.63
N PRO A 189 -0.29 2.40 -0.01
CA PRO A 189 1.08 1.92 0.19
C PRO A 189 1.49 1.91 1.68
N TRP A 190 1.11 2.94 2.43
CA TRP A 190 1.36 3.03 3.87
C TRP A 190 0.69 1.91 4.67
N TYR A 191 -0.56 1.57 4.35
CA TYR A 191 -1.26 0.47 4.99
C TYR A 191 -0.61 -0.87 4.66
N ILE A 192 -0.31 -1.12 3.38
CA ILE A 192 0.26 -2.40 2.91
C ILE A 192 1.65 -2.67 3.53
N GLN A 193 2.46 -1.63 3.63
CA GLN A 193 3.81 -1.71 4.21
C GLN A 193 3.76 -2.00 5.73
N GLY A 194 2.76 -1.48 6.44
CA GLY A 194 2.52 -1.82 7.85
C GLY A 194 1.83 -3.18 8.03
N ALA A 195 1.02 -3.64 7.08
CA ALA A 195 0.24 -4.87 7.18
C ALA A 195 1.05 -6.14 6.87
N SER A 196 2.13 -6.04 6.09
CA SER A 196 2.91 -7.21 5.66
C SER A 196 4.39 -6.89 5.49
N SER A 197 5.25 -7.89 5.74
CA SER A 197 6.67 -7.80 5.42
C SER A 197 6.93 -8.02 3.92
N PRO A 198 8.08 -7.53 3.39
CA PRO A 198 8.45 -7.70 1.99
C PRO A 198 8.37 -9.16 1.51
N LYS A 199 7.99 -9.36 0.25
CA LYS A 199 7.71 -10.71 -0.27
C LYS A 199 8.29 -10.98 -1.66
N ASP A 200 8.71 -12.23 -1.84
CA ASP A 200 9.07 -12.85 -3.11
C ASP A 200 7.83 -13.60 -3.65
N MET A 201 7.15 -13.02 -4.64
CA MET A 201 5.89 -13.50 -5.20
C MET A 201 6.05 -14.07 -6.61
N ILE A 202 5.56 -15.29 -6.84
CA ILE A 202 5.34 -15.82 -8.19
C ILE A 202 3.84 -15.90 -8.47
N ILE A 203 3.41 -15.21 -9.53
CA ILE A 203 2.03 -15.29 -10.02
C ILE A 203 1.98 -16.31 -11.16
N LEU A 204 1.29 -17.42 -10.94
CA LEU A 204 0.97 -18.45 -11.93
C LEU A 204 -0.40 -18.18 -12.54
N VAL A 205 -0.43 -18.06 -13.86
CA VAL A 205 -1.65 -17.80 -14.63
C VAL A 205 -1.94 -18.99 -15.53
N ASP A 206 -3.08 -19.63 -15.31
CA ASP A 206 -3.59 -20.64 -16.21
C ASP A 206 -4.00 -20.01 -17.54
N VAL A 207 -3.45 -20.51 -18.64
CA VAL A 207 -3.79 -20.11 -20.02
C VAL A 207 -4.23 -21.31 -20.86
N SER A 208 -4.78 -22.34 -20.22
CA SER A 208 -5.42 -23.46 -20.88
C SER A 208 -6.68 -23.05 -21.67
N GLY A 209 -7.23 -23.96 -22.47
CA GLY A 209 -8.43 -23.69 -23.26
C GLY A 209 -9.69 -23.42 -22.42
N SER A 210 -9.79 -23.96 -21.19
CA SER A 210 -10.98 -23.82 -20.31
C SER A 210 -11.21 -22.38 -19.89
N VAL A 211 -10.12 -21.65 -19.58
CA VAL A 211 -10.19 -20.26 -19.13
C VAL A 211 -10.52 -19.27 -20.26
N SER A 212 -10.72 -19.72 -21.50
CA SER A 212 -10.97 -18.83 -22.63
C SER A 212 -12.23 -17.96 -22.45
N GLY A 213 -12.24 -16.75 -23.03
CA GLY A 213 -13.37 -15.82 -22.92
C GLY A 213 -13.37 -14.95 -21.66
N LEU A 214 -14.48 -14.95 -20.92
CA LEU A 214 -14.70 -14.05 -19.78
C LEU A 214 -13.74 -14.34 -18.62
N THR A 215 -13.49 -15.62 -18.34
CA THR A 215 -12.60 -16.08 -17.28
C THR A 215 -11.19 -15.52 -17.42
N LEU A 216 -10.56 -15.66 -18.60
CA LEU A 216 -9.24 -15.09 -18.86
C LEU A 216 -9.25 -13.56 -18.72
N LYS A 217 -10.34 -12.87 -19.11
CA LYS A 217 -10.46 -11.41 -18.92
C LYS A 217 -10.48 -11.05 -17.43
N LEU A 218 -11.17 -11.81 -16.60
CA LEU A 218 -11.20 -11.63 -15.14
C LEU A 218 -9.84 -11.96 -14.52
N ILE A 219 -9.17 -13.04 -14.94
CA ILE A 219 -7.83 -13.41 -14.47
C ILE A 219 -6.84 -12.30 -14.80
N LYS A 220 -6.79 -11.82 -16.04
CA LYS A 220 -5.93 -10.70 -16.44
C LYS A 220 -6.15 -9.46 -15.58
N SER A 221 -7.41 -9.12 -15.32
CA SER A 221 -7.77 -7.98 -14.47
C SER A 221 -7.32 -8.20 -13.02
N SER A 222 -7.49 -9.41 -12.50
CA SER A 222 -7.08 -9.78 -11.14
C SER A 222 -5.56 -9.74 -10.95
N VAL A 223 -4.80 -10.22 -11.93
CA VAL A 223 -3.33 -10.14 -11.90
C VAL A 223 -2.86 -8.69 -11.95
N MET A 224 -3.50 -7.85 -12.78
CA MET A 224 -3.16 -6.42 -12.83
C MET A 224 -3.42 -5.72 -11.49
N GLU A 225 -4.55 -6.01 -10.83
CA GLU A 225 -4.89 -5.48 -9.51
C GLU A 225 -3.96 -6.03 -8.42
N MET A 226 -3.59 -7.31 -8.48
CA MET A 226 -2.63 -7.93 -7.56
C MET A 226 -1.25 -7.25 -7.65
N LEU A 227 -0.77 -6.96 -8.87
CA LEU A 227 0.47 -6.22 -9.07
C LEU A 227 0.43 -4.81 -8.45
N ASP A 228 -0.74 -4.17 -8.36
CA ASP A 228 -0.88 -2.87 -7.71
C ASP A 228 -0.72 -2.93 -6.18
N THR A 229 -0.89 -4.10 -5.57
CA THR A 229 -0.65 -4.30 -4.13
C THR A 229 0.83 -4.43 -3.78
N LEU A 230 1.72 -4.57 -4.76
CA LEU A 230 3.15 -4.75 -4.52
C LEU A 230 3.87 -3.42 -4.34
N SER A 231 4.74 -3.35 -3.34
CA SER A 231 5.63 -2.22 -3.06
C SER A 231 6.97 -2.37 -3.79
N ASP A 232 7.82 -1.33 -3.70
CA ASP A 232 9.15 -1.38 -4.31
C ASP A 232 10.10 -2.34 -3.57
N ASP A 233 9.80 -2.74 -2.33
CA ASP A 233 10.60 -3.72 -1.57
C ASP A 233 10.24 -5.17 -1.92
N ASP A 234 9.16 -5.37 -2.68
CA ASP A 234 8.69 -6.67 -3.12
C ASP A 234 9.36 -7.10 -4.43
N TYR A 235 9.50 -8.41 -4.61
CA TYR A 235 10.03 -9.02 -5.82
C TYR A 235 8.98 -9.92 -6.45
N VAL A 236 8.78 -9.80 -7.76
CA VAL A 236 7.73 -10.51 -8.48
C VAL A 236 8.20 -11.07 -9.80
N ASN A 237 7.63 -12.21 -10.19
CA ASN A 237 7.59 -12.66 -11.58
C ASN A 237 6.21 -13.22 -11.89
N VAL A 238 5.80 -13.10 -13.14
CA VAL A 238 4.52 -13.62 -13.64
C VAL A 238 4.82 -14.69 -14.67
N ALA A 239 4.27 -15.87 -14.47
CA ALA A 239 4.40 -16.99 -15.38
C ALA A 239 3.02 -17.46 -15.84
N ARG A 240 2.96 -17.85 -17.11
CA ARG A 240 1.79 -18.48 -17.71
C ARG A 240 2.08 -19.95 -17.89
N PHE A 241 1.06 -20.79 -17.72
CA PHE A 241 1.20 -22.21 -17.97
C PHE A 241 -0.02 -22.78 -18.68
N ASN A 242 0.26 -23.75 -19.55
CA ASN A 242 -0.71 -24.64 -20.16
C ASN A 242 -0.10 -26.06 -20.09
N GLU A 243 0.39 -26.60 -21.21
CA GLU A 243 1.23 -27.81 -21.25
C GLU A 243 2.67 -27.55 -20.76
N LYS A 244 3.13 -26.30 -20.83
CA LYS A 244 4.45 -25.87 -20.34
C LYS A 244 4.33 -24.55 -19.59
N ALA A 245 5.24 -24.33 -18.64
CA ALA A 245 5.30 -23.11 -17.85
C ALA A 245 6.43 -22.19 -18.35
N GLU A 246 6.09 -20.94 -18.64
CA GLU A 246 7.02 -19.92 -19.14
C GLU A 246 6.77 -18.57 -18.46
N ALA A 247 7.83 -17.78 -18.28
CA ALA A 247 7.70 -16.39 -17.84
C ALA A 247 6.94 -15.58 -18.91
N VAL A 248 5.98 -14.76 -18.47
CA VAL A 248 5.17 -13.92 -19.37
C VAL A 248 6.03 -12.86 -20.06
N VAL A 249 7.09 -12.41 -19.38
CA VAL A 249 8.06 -11.46 -19.92
C VAL A 249 9.38 -12.21 -20.17
N PRO A 250 9.77 -12.45 -21.44
CA PRO A 250 10.96 -13.26 -21.76
C PRO A 250 12.28 -12.70 -21.21
N CYS A 251 12.37 -11.38 -21.02
CA CYS A 251 13.58 -10.76 -20.46
C CYS A 251 13.71 -10.95 -18.94
N PHE A 252 12.62 -11.27 -18.23
CA PHE A 252 12.62 -11.50 -16.78
C PHE A 252 12.76 -12.99 -16.47
N LYS A 253 14.00 -13.48 -16.56
CA LYS A 253 14.36 -14.89 -16.26
C LYS A 253 14.26 -15.24 -14.77
N HIS A 254 14.25 -14.23 -13.90
CA HIS A 254 14.21 -14.33 -12.44
C HIS A 254 13.19 -13.36 -11.88
N LEU A 255 12.93 -13.45 -10.57
CA LEU A 255 12.20 -12.41 -9.83
C LEU A 255 12.86 -11.04 -10.03
N VAL A 256 12.04 -10.03 -10.29
CA VAL A 256 12.47 -8.63 -10.42
C VAL A 256 11.77 -7.76 -9.40
N GLN A 257 12.41 -6.68 -8.99
CA GLN A 257 11.82 -5.71 -8.08
C GLN A 257 10.52 -5.15 -8.67
N ALA A 258 9.46 -5.06 -7.86
CA ALA A 258 8.13 -4.63 -8.26
C ALA A 258 7.99 -3.10 -8.36
N ASN A 259 8.98 -2.45 -9.00
CA ASN A 259 8.95 -1.01 -9.25
C ASN A 259 7.87 -0.62 -10.27
N VAL A 260 7.51 0.68 -10.31
CA VAL A 260 6.48 1.22 -11.22
C VAL A 260 6.72 0.83 -12.69
N ARG A 261 7.98 0.80 -13.14
CA ARG A 261 8.36 0.47 -14.52
C ARG A 261 8.15 -1.02 -14.83
N ASN A 262 8.65 -1.91 -13.98
CA ASN A 262 8.56 -3.35 -14.13
C ASN A 262 7.10 -3.81 -14.02
N LYS A 263 6.34 -3.25 -13.06
CA LYS A 263 4.89 -3.48 -12.95
C LYS A 263 4.17 -3.12 -14.24
N LYS A 264 4.50 -1.97 -14.85
CA LYS A 264 3.91 -1.57 -16.14
C LYS A 264 4.19 -2.59 -17.26
N ILE A 265 5.44 -3.07 -17.37
CA ILE A 265 5.83 -4.09 -18.35
C ILE A 265 5.04 -5.39 -18.13
N PHE A 266 4.91 -5.86 -16.89
CA PHE A 266 4.10 -7.03 -16.57
C PHE A 266 2.64 -6.82 -16.97
N LYS A 267 2.03 -5.68 -16.63
CA LYS A 267 0.63 -5.38 -16.99
C LYS A 267 0.41 -5.37 -18.50
N GLU A 268 1.35 -4.85 -19.28
CA GLU A 268 1.27 -4.87 -20.75
C GLU A 268 1.36 -6.30 -21.30
N ALA A 269 2.28 -7.12 -20.78
CA ALA A 269 2.44 -8.50 -21.22
C ALA A 269 1.27 -9.40 -20.80
N VAL A 270 0.70 -9.20 -19.60
CA VAL A 270 -0.50 -9.91 -19.11
C VAL A 270 -1.71 -9.64 -20.03
N LYS A 271 -1.87 -8.42 -20.55
CA LYS A 271 -2.97 -8.09 -21.47
C LYS A 271 -2.92 -8.92 -22.76
N LEU A 272 -1.73 -9.25 -23.23
CA LEU A 272 -1.50 -9.96 -24.49
C LEU A 272 -1.67 -11.49 -24.40
N MET A 273 -1.83 -12.06 -23.20
CA MET A 273 -1.96 -13.51 -23.03
C MET A 273 -3.18 -14.08 -23.77
N GLN A 274 -3.05 -15.28 -24.33
CA GLN A 274 -4.14 -15.98 -25.02
C GLN A 274 -4.27 -17.40 -24.46
N ALA A 275 -5.51 -17.86 -24.33
CA ALA A 275 -5.85 -19.20 -23.86
C ALA A 275 -5.67 -20.22 -24.99
N LYS A 276 -4.86 -21.26 -24.78
CA LYS A 276 -4.66 -22.38 -25.70
C LYS A 276 -4.04 -23.59 -24.98
N GLY A 277 -4.45 -24.79 -25.38
CA GLY A 277 -3.85 -26.06 -24.92
C GLY A 277 -4.55 -26.64 -23.69
N THR A 278 -3.94 -27.66 -23.11
CA THR A 278 -4.42 -28.32 -21.89
C THR A 278 -3.75 -27.76 -20.63
N THR A 279 -4.27 -28.14 -19.46
CA THR A 279 -3.78 -27.68 -18.15
C THR A 279 -2.81 -28.69 -17.56
N ASP A 280 -1.58 -28.27 -17.25
CA ASP A 280 -0.61 -29.03 -16.46
C ASP A 280 -0.10 -28.22 -15.26
N TYR A 281 -0.67 -28.50 -14.08
CA TYR A 281 -0.25 -27.89 -12.83
C TYR A 281 1.15 -28.30 -12.38
N LYS A 282 1.60 -29.52 -12.71
CA LYS A 282 2.91 -30.01 -12.27
C LYS A 282 4.01 -29.15 -12.90
N SER A 283 3.90 -28.88 -14.20
CA SER A 283 4.80 -27.96 -14.91
C SER A 283 4.78 -26.54 -14.33
N GLY A 284 3.58 -26.01 -14.04
CA GLY A 284 3.39 -24.68 -13.43
C GLY A 284 4.09 -24.55 -12.06
N PHE A 285 3.82 -25.47 -11.15
CA PHE A 285 4.42 -25.45 -9.81
C PHE A 285 5.92 -25.75 -9.84
N HIS A 286 6.37 -26.68 -10.68
CA HIS A 286 7.80 -26.95 -10.84
C HIS A 286 8.56 -25.68 -11.29
N PHE A 287 8.02 -24.92 -12.23
CA PHE A 287 8.58 -23.63 -12.62
C PHE A 287 8.62 -22.64 -11.46
N ALA A 288 7.52 -22.49 -10.71
CA ALA A 288 7.45 -21.56 -9.59
C ALA A 288 8.45 -21.91 -8.47
N PHE A 289 8.57 -23.18 -8.10
CA PHE A 289 9.55 -23.61 -7.10
C PHE A 289 10.98 -23.41 -7.58
N ASN A 290 11.28 -23.70 -8.85
CA ASN A 290 12.60 -23.40 -9.41
C ASN A 290 12.90 -21.89 -9.33
N GLN A 291 11.94 -21.03 -9.65
CA GLN A 291 12.13 -19.58 -9.52
C GLN A 291 12.35 -19.12 -8.06
N LEU A 292 11.64 -19.70 -7.09
CA LEU A 292 11.70 -19.30 -5.67
C LEU A 292 12.87 -19.90 -4.87
N LEU A 293 13.29 -21.12 -5.21
CA LEU A 293 14.27 -21.88 -4.43
C LEU A 293 15.67 -21.84 -5.03
N ASN A 294 15.79 -21.62 -6.35
CA ASN A 294 17.09 -21.62 -6.99
C ASN A 294 17.91 -20.41 -6.53
N LYS A 295 19.07 -20.70 -5.94
CA LYS A 295 20.00 -19.70 -5.40
C LYS A 295 20.73 -19.02 -6.55
N THR A 296 20.08 -18.04 -7.14
CA THR A 296 20.71 -17.12 -8.08
C THR A 296 21.32 -15.95 -7.31
N ASN A 297 22.43 -15.37 -7.79
CA ASN A 297 23.04 -14.14 -7.26
C ASN A 297 22.18 -12.87 -7.51
N VAL A 298 20.87 -13.04 -7.61
CA VAL A 298 19.92 -11.98 -7.90
C VAL A 298 19.40 -11.42 -6.58
N PRO A 299 19.29 -10.09 -6.43
CA PRO A 299 18.67 -9.48 -5.26
C PRO A 299 17.25 -10.02 -5.04
N ARG A 300 16.89 -10.35 -3.79
CA ARG A 300 15.55 -10.82 -3.39
C ARG A 300 15.15 -10.22 -2.05
N ALA A 301 13.86 -10.28 -1.72
CA ALA A 301 13.35 -9.86 -0.42
C ALA A 301 13.78 -10.81 0.71
N HIS A 302 13.99 -12.09 0.41
CA HIS A 302 14.43 -13.12 1.37
C HIS A 302 13.54 -13.31 2.62
N CYS A 303 12.31 -12.82 2.58
CA CYS A 303 11.35 -12.92 3.69
C CYS A 303 10.21 -13.88 3.32
N ASN A 304 9.03 -13.38 2.96
CA ASN A 304 7.90 -14.23 2.59
C ASN A 304 8.04 -14.78 1.17
N LYS A 305 7.99 -16.10 1.00
CA LYS A 305 7.94 -16.75 -0.33
C LYS A 305 6.53 -17.23 -0.62
N ILE A 306 5.94 -16.72 -1.70
CA ILE A 306 4.55 -16.98 -2.02
C ILE A 306 4.35 -17.33 -3.49
N ILE A 307 3.43 -18.26 -3.73
CA ILE A 307 2.94 -18.62 -5.06
C ILE A 307 1.45 -18.31 -5.09
N MET A 308 0.99 -17.61 -6.12
CA MET A 308 -0.42 -17.31 -6.36
C MET A 308 -0.85 -17.95 -7.67
N LEU A 309 -1.80 -18.88 -7.62
CA LEU A 309 -2.35 -19.55 -8.80
C LEU A 309 -3.71 -18.96 -9.17
N PHE A 310 -3.86 -18.50 -10.41
CA PHE A 310 -5.15 -18.09 -10.99
C PHE A 310 -5.60 -19.09 -12.05
N THR A 311 -6.75 -19.72 -11.83
CA THR A 311 -7.33 -20.77 -12.69
C THR A 311 -8.84 -20.81 -12.51
N ASP A 312 -9.55 -21.60 -13.32
CA ASP A 312 -11.00 -21.79 -13.26
C ASP A 312 -11.43 -23.12 -12.64
N GLY A 313 -10.49 -23.83 -12.02
CA GLY A 313 -10.74 -25.16 -11.46
C GLY A 313 -9.71 -26.14 -11.97
N GLY A 314 -9.68 -27.33 -11.39
CA GLY A 314 -8.71 -28.33 -11.80
C GLY A 314 -8.96 -29.68 -11.18
N GLU A 315 -8.47 -30.71 -11.85
CA GLU A 315 -8.68 -32.12 -11.46
C GLU A 315 -7.48 -32.68 -10.68
N ASP A 316 -6.27 -32.19 -10.96
CA ASP A 316 -5.04 -32.63 -10.31
C ASP A 316 -4.68 -31.74 -9.10
N ARG A 317 -4.19 -32.38 -8.03
CA ARG A 317 -3.67 -31.71 -6.83
C ARG A 317 -2.17 -31.43 -6.89
N ALA A 318 -1.45 -32.02 -7.86
CA ALA A 318 0.00 -31.93 -8.02
C ALA A 318 0.78 -32.23 -6.71
N GLN A 319 0.29 -33.19 -5.93
CA GLN A 319 0.81 -33.54 -4.60
C GLN A 319 2.32 -33.85 -4.62
N ASP A 320 2.77 -34.62 -5.62
CA ASP A 320 4.17 -35.02 -5.80
C ASP A 320 5.14 -33.83 -5.77
N ILE A 321 4.74 -32.70 -6.37
CA ILE A 321 5.58 -31.49 -6.45
C ILE A 321 5.70 -30.82 -5.08
N PHE A 322 4.61 -30.78 -4.31
CA PHE A 322 4.64 -30.19 -2.96
C PHE A 322 5.44 -31.05 -1.99
N GLU A 323 5.34 -32.37 -2.11
CA GLU A 323 6.15 -33.33 -1.34
C GLU A 323 7.65 -33.16 -1.61
N GLN A 324 8.03 -32.99 -2.88
CA GLN A 324 9.43 -32.85 -3.26
C GLN A 324 10.04 -31.49 -2.86
N TYR A 325 9.31 -30.38 -3.06
CA TYR A 325 9.90 -29.04 -2.97
C TYR A 325 9.56 -28.27 -1.69
N ASN A 326 8.42 -28.52 -1.04
CA ASN A 326 7.94 -27.68 0.06
C ASN A 326 7.75 -28.43 1.39
N TRP A 327 7.42 -29.71 1.36
CA TRP A 327 7.18 -30.49 2.58
C TRP A 327 8.48 -31.08 3.14
N PRO A 328 8.58 -31.26 4.48
CA PRO A 328 7.56 -31.03 5.51
C PRO A 328 7.50 -29.59 6.05
N ASN A 329 8.52 -28.76 5.80
CA ASN A 329 8.68 -27.46 6.45
C ASN A 329 7.63 -26.41 6.02
N LYS A 330 7.07 -26.54 4.81
CA LYS A 330 6.06 -25.65 4.22
C LYS A 330 6.49 -24.18 4.29
N THR A 331 7.68 -23.92 3.76
CA THR A 331 8.29 -22.58 3.74
C THR A 331 7.63 -21.64 2.74
N VAL A 332 7.13 -22.18 1.63
CA VAL A 332 6.42 -21.43 0.59
C VAL A 332 4.92 -21.54 0.85
N ARG A 333 4.23 -20.39 0.84
CA ARG A 333 2.77 -20.34 0.94
C ARG A 333 2.14 -20.34 -0.45
N VAL A 334 1.05 -21.08 -0.62
CA VAL A 334 0.37 -21.20 -1.91
C VAL A 334 -1.06 -20.70 -1.78
N PHE A 335 -1.38 -19.67 -2.53
CA PHE A 335 -2.73 -19.12 -2.63
C PHE A 335 -3.34 -19.53 -3.96
N THR A 336 -4.61 -19.89 -3.95
CA THR A 336 -5.33 -20.34 -5.15
C THR A 336 -6.57 -19.48 -5.35
N PHE A 337 -6.73 -18.96 -6.56
CA PHE A 337 -7.84 -18.12 -6.99
C PHE A 337 -8.64 -18.88 -8.04
N SER A 338 -9.88 -19.22 -7.70
CA SER A 338 -10.87 -19.71 -8.65
C SER A 338 -11.55 -18.52 -9.29
N VAL A 339 -11.47 -18.38 -10.62
CA VAL A 339 -11.92 -17.18 -11.32
C VAL A 339 -12.99 -17.51 -12.36
N GLY A 340 -14.03 -16.68 -12.40
CA GLY A 340 -15.14 -16.81 -13.33
C GLY A 340 -16.30 -17.61 -12.77
N GLN A 341 -17.32 -17.76 -13.60
CA GLN A 341 -18.46 -18.62 -13.30
C GLN A 341 -18.30 -19.89 -14.13
N HIS A 342 -17.95 -20.98 -13.46
CA HIS A 342 -17.65 -22.26 -14.06
C HIS A 342 -18.23 -23.40 -13.22
N ASN A 343 -18.34 -24.57 -13.83
CA ASN A 343 -18.81 -25.79 -13.17
C ASN A 343 -17.67 -26.79 -12.88
N TYR A 344 -16.41 -26.38 -13.08
CA TYR A 344 -15.25 -27.20 -12.77
C TYR A 344 -15.09 -27.40 -11.25
N ASP A 345 -14.48 -28.51 -10.85
CA ASP A 345 -14.21 -28.81 -9.45
C ASP A 345 -13.13 -27.87 -8.89
N VAL A 346 -13.43 -27.29 -7.74
CA VAL A 346 -12.55 -26.38 -6.98
C VAL A 346 -11.91 -27.07 -5.77
N THR A 347 -12.33 -28.30 -5.46
CA THR A 347 -11.85 -29.07 -4.31
C THR A 347 -10.32 -29.25 -4.36
N PRO A 348 -9.68 -29.53 -5.51
CA PRO A 348 -8.23 -29.60 -5.58
C PRO A 348 -7.53 -28.27 -5.25
N LEU A 349 -8.09 -27.14 -5.69
CA LEU A 349 -7.54 -25.81 -5.37
C LEU A 349 -7.60 -25.51 -3.88
N GLN A 350 -8.75 -25.79 -3.25
CA GLN A 350 -8.91 -25.65 -1.80
C GLN A 350 -7.92 -26.53 -1.05
N TRP A 351 -7.71 -27.77 -1.51
CA TRP A 351 -6.73 -28.67 -0.92
C TRP A 351 -5.30 -28.13 -1.04
N ILE A 352 -4.89 -27.62 -2.21
CA ILE A 352 -3.56 -27.03 -2.43
C ILE A 352 -3.32 -25.86 -1.47
N ALA A 353 -4.30 -24.95 -1.32
CA ALA A 353 -4.19 -23.81 -0.41
C ALA A 353 -4.07 -24.25 1.05
N CYS A 354 -4.94 -25.15 1.50
CA CYS A 354 -4.95 -25.67 2.86
C CYS A 354 -3.65 -26.42 3.19
N ALA A 355 -3.16 -27.25 2.28
CA ALA A 355 -1.99 -28.08 2.51
C ALA A 355 -0.69 -27.24 2.64
N ASN A 356 -0.66 -26.04 2.06
CA ASN A 356 0.52 -25.17 2.00
C ASN A 356 0.38 -23.86 2.81
N LYS A 357 -0.47 -23.82 3.86
CA LYS A 357 -0.63 -22.65 4.76
C LYS A 357 -0.98 -21.34 4.02
N GLY A 358 -1.67 -21.44 2.89
CA GLY A 358 -2.18 -20.28 2.15
C GLY A 358 -3.67 -20.08 2.38
N PHE A 359 -4.36 -19.61 1.35
CA PHE A 359 -5.79 -19.34 1.38
C PHE A 359 -6.42 -19.49 0.00
N TYR A 360 -7.71 -19.81 -0.01
CA TYR A 360 -8.51 -19.98 -1.22
C TYR A 360 -9.41 -18.75 -1.41
N PHE A 361 -9.47 -18.23 -2.63
CA PHE A 361 -10.30 -17.08 -3.00
C PHE A 361 -11.13 -17.41 -4.23
N GLU A 362 -12.35 -16.87 -4.27
CA GLU A 362 -13.26 -17.05 -5.40
C GLU A 362 -13.63 -15.69 -6.02
N ILE A 363 -13.29 -15.49 -7.29
CA ILE A 363 -13.52 -14.24 -8.03
C ILE A 363 -14.57 -14.49 -9.12
N ARG A 364 -15.85 -14.29 -8.78
CA ARG A 364 -16.96 -14.46 -9.73
C ARG A 364 -17.19 -13.27 -10.65
N SER A 365 -16.79 -12.07 -10.24
CA SER A 365 -17.11 -10.82 -10.94
C SER A 365 -15.99 -9.79 -10.83
N ILE A 366 -16.04 -8.77 -11.67
CA ILE A 366 -15.07 -7.66 -11.65
C ILE A 366 -15.09 -6.89 -10.33
N CYS A 367 -16.25 -6.78 -9.67
CA CYS A 367 -16.37 -6.12 -8.37
C CYS A 367 -15.67 -6.92 -7.25
N ALA A 368 -15.72 -8.26 -7.34
CA ALA A 368 -15.07 -9.14 -6.36
C ALA A 368 -13.54 -9.10 -6.45
N ILE A 369 -12.97 -8.73 -7.61
CA ILE A 369 -11.52 -8.64 -7.80
C ILE A 369 -10.89 -7.73 -6.76
N ARG A 370 -11.49 -6.54 -6.55
CA ARG A 370 -10.90 -5.52 -5.68
C ARG A 370 -10.74 -6.01 -4.24
N ILE A 371 -11.72 -6.74 -3.71
CA ILE A 371 -11.70 -7.22 -2.32
C ILE A 371 -10.72 -8.40 -2.19
N ASN A 372 -10.89 -9.43 -3.01
CA ASN A 372 -10.15 -10.69 -2.89
C ASN A 372 -8.64 -10.55 -3.18
N THR A 373 -8.25 -9.59 -4.02
CA THR A 373 -6.83 -9.37 -4.32
C THR A 373 -6.06 -8.70 -3.18
N GLN A 374 -6.71 -8.29 -2.10
CA GLN A 374 -6.08 -7.64 -0.94
C GLN A 374 -6.04 -8.54 0.30
N GLU A 375 -7.06 -9.39 0.48
CA GLU A 375 -7.23 -10.22 1.69
C GLU A 375 -6.07 -11.19 1.97
N TYR A 376 -5.22 -11.48 0.97
CA TYR A 376 -4.02 -12.29 1.20
C TYR A 376 -3.05 -11.64 2.21
N LEU A 377 -3.08 -10.30 2.35
CA LEU A 377 -2.26 -9.57 3.32
C LEU A 377 -2.60 -9.98 4.76
N ASP A 378 -3.86 -10.25 5.07
CA ASP A 378 -4.30 -10.70 6.41
C ASP A 378 -3.66 -12.05 6.79
N VAL A 379 -3.38 -12.90 5.78
CA VAL A 379 -2.71 -14.18 5.98
C VAL A 379 -1.20 -14.01 6.17
N LEU A 380 -0.61 -13.02 5.49
CA LEU A 380 0.81 -12.68 5.61
C LEU A 380 1.13 -11.93 6.92
N GLY A 381 0.18 -11.18 7.46
CA GLY A 381 0.33 -10.47 8.74
C GLY A 381 0.35 -11.37 9.98
N ARG A 382 -0.17 -12.62 9.90
CA ARG A 382 -0.30 -13.50 11.08
C ARG A 382 1.01 -13.75 11.85
N PRO A 383 2.16 -14.08 11.22
CA PRO A 383 3.41 -14.25 11.95
C PRO A 383 3.93 -12.96 12.57
N MET A 384 3.63 -11.81 11.95
CA MET A 384 4.02 -10.50 12.45
C MET A 384 3.27 -10.17 13.75
N VAL A 385 1.96 -10.41 13.79
CA VAL A 385 1.15 -10.23 15.01
C VAL A 385 1.65 -11.14 16.15
N LEU A 386 2.03 -12.39 15.85
CA LEU A 386 2.59 -13.32 16.83
C LEU A 386 3.97 -12.92 17.38
N ALA A 387 4.73 -12.10 16.65
CA ALA A 387 6.02 -11.60 17.12
C ALA A 387 5.90 -10.53 18.22
N GLY A 388 4.69 -10.01 18.45
CA GLY A 388 4.37 -9.08 19.53
C GLY A 388 5.11 -7.75 19.38
N SER A 389 5.70 -7.25 20.47
CA SER A 389 6.40 -5.96 20.50
C SER A 389 7.58 -5.87 19.51
N ARG A 390 8.20 -7.00 19.14
CA ARG A 390 9.31 -7.02 18.17
C ARG A 390 8.88 -6.64 16.76
N ALA A 391 7.60 -6.84 16.42
CA ALA A 391 7.04 -6.49 15.13
C ALA A 391 6.56 -5.03 15.04
N LYS A 392 6.39 -4.34 16.18
CA LYS A 392 6.02 -2.92 16.22
C LYS A 392 7.21 -2.04 15.89
N GLN A 393 7.68 -2.16 14.65
CA GLN A 393 8.74 -1.36 14.08
C GLN A 393 8.14 -0.37 13.12
N VAL A 394 8.54 0.88 13.31
CA VAL A 394 8.03 2.00 12.55
C VAL A 394 8.70 2.03 11.19
N GLN A 395 7.91 2.12 10.12
CA GLN A 395 8.39 2.18 8.75
C GLN A 395 7.95 3.45 8.03
N TRP A 396 8.82 3.96 7.18
CA TRP A 396 8.54 5.12 6.34
C TRP A 396 8.21 4.66 4.92
N THR A 397 7.17 5.23 4.34
CA THR A 397 6.86 4.99 2.94
C THR A 397 7.80 5.75 2.01
N ASN A 398 7.85 5.32 0.75
CA ASN A 398 8.34 6.15 -0.34
C ASN A 398 7.52 7.44 -0.45
N VAL A 399 8.07 8.44 -1.12
CA VAL A 399 7.39 9.72 -1.37
C VAL A 399 6.26 9.50 -2.37
N TYR A 400 5.02 9.81 -1.99
CA TYR A 400 3.87 9.72 -2.88
C TYR A 400 2.87 10.86 -2.60
N GLN A 401 1.91 11.03 -3.50
CA GLN A 401 0.80 11.95 -3.32
C GLN A 401 -0.42 11.15 -2.86
N ASP A 402 -0.85 11.39 -1.62
CA ASP A 402 -2.03 10.72 -1.04
C ASP A 402 -3.33 11.48 -1.32
N ALA A 403 -4.48 10.82 -1.20
CA ALA A 403 -5.79 11.44 -1.41
C ALA A 403 -6.08 12.59 -0.44
N LEU A 404 -5.57 12.49 0.79
CA LEU A 404 -5.69 13.54 1.82
C LEU A 404 -4.65 14.66 1.66
N CYS A 405 -3.53 14.39 0.97
CA CYS A 405 -2.41 15.31 0.87
C CYS A 405 -2.42 16.09 -0.45
N VAL A 406 -2.26 17.41 -0.35
CA VAL A 406 -2.12 18.27 -1.54
C VAL A 406 -0.70 18.21 -2.13
N ASN A 407 0.29 17.81 -1.34
CA ASN A 407 1.71 17.75 -1.74
C ASN A 407 2.26 16.32 -1.63
N TRP A 408 3.50 16.16 -2.13
CA TRP A 408 4.33 14.99 -1.89
C TRP A 408 4.59 14.81 -0.40
N THR A 409 4.26 13.62 0.11
CA THR A 409 4.34 13.28 1.54
C THR A 409 4.94 11.89 1.71
N ILE A 410 5.52 11.65 2.88
CA ILE A 410 5.86 10.32 3.40
C ILE A 410 4.96 10.03 4.59
N PHE A 411 4.47 8.80 4.67
CA PHE A 411 3.69 8.34 5.81
C PHE A 411 4.55 7.48 6.72
N LEU A 412 4.19 7.53 7.99
CA LEU A 412 4.75 6.71 9.04
C LEU A 412 3.72 5.64 9.40
N SER A 413 4.11 4.37 9.37
CA SER A 413 3.24 3.23 9.63
C SER A 413 3.84 2.27 10.64
#